data_AF-A0AAP9Y6R3-F1
#
_entry.id   AF-A0AAP9Y6R3-F1
#
_cell.length_a   1.000
_cell.length_b   1.000
_cell.length_c   1.000
_cell.angle_alpha   90.00
_cell.angle_beta   90.00
_cell.angle_gamma   90.00
#
_symmetry.space_group_name_H-M   'P 1'
#
loop_
_entity.id
_entity.type
_entity.pdbx_description
1 polymer ?
#
loop_
_entity_poly.entity_id
_entity_poly.type
_entity_poly.pdbx_seq_one_letter_code
_entity_poly.pdbx_strand_id
1 'polypeptide(L)'
;MPKMVDRKCNRCGRSFQARAADVKRGWGRFCSKSCKAIKQEQRTGQHRAFVDRRDAYEDGEGPTEFSDAHLFSNEEHDCNKDL
;
A
#
# COMPACT_ATOMS: atom_id res chain seq x y z
N MET A 1 -10.72 -30.76 -5.02
CA MET A 1 -11.19 -29.68 -4.13
C MET A 1 -10.01 -29.10 -3.36
N PRO A 2 -9.93 -27.78 -3.13
CA PRO A 2 -8.84 -27.20 -2.34
C PRO A 2 -8.92 -27.65 -0.89
N LYS A 3 -7.80 -28.11 -0.32
CA LYS A 3 -7.72 -28.45 1.11
C LYS A 3 -7.83 -27.17 1.93
N MET A 4 -8.81 -27.10 2.83
CA MET A 4 -9.03 -25.98 3.73
C MET A 4 -8.38 -26.27 5.09
N VAL A 5 -7.91 -25.23 5.77
CA VAL A 5 -7.25 -25.29 7.08
C VAL A 5 -7.83 -24.19 7.96
N ASP A 6 -8.20 -24.55 9.19
CA ASP A 6 -8.65 -23.60 10.20
C ASP A 6 -7.48 -22.78 10.75
N ARG A 7 -7.64 -21.46 10.74
CA ARG A 7 -6.65 -20.48 11.18
C ARG A 7 -7.31 -19.40 12.03
N LYS A 8 -6.55 -18.78 12.93
CA LYS A 8 -7.00 -17.60 13.67
C LYS A 8 -6.49 -16.32 13.01
N CYS A 9 -7.35 -15.31 12.93
CA CYS A 9 -6.98 -14.00 12.40
C CYS A 9 -6.04 -13.26 13.36
N ASN A 10 -4.90 -12.79 12.88
CA ASN A 10 -3.91 -12.08 13.71
C ASN A 10 -4.39 -10.70 14.21
N ARG A 11 -5.50 -10.17 13.70
CA ARG A 11 -6.07 -8.89 14.14
C ARG A 11 -7.25 -9.06 15.09
N CYS A 12 -8.26 -9.85 14.69
CA CYS A 12 -9.51 -9.97 15.44
C CYS A 12 -9.65 -11.28 16.22
N GLY A 13 -8.70 -12.21 16.11
CA GLY A 13 -8.71 -13.50 16.81
C GLY A 13 -9.72 -14.52 16.29
N ARG A 14 -10.66 -14.13 15.41
CA ARG A 14 -11.70 -15.03 14.86
C ARG A 14 -11.08 -16.19 14.07
N SER A 15 -11.67 -17.37 14.23
CA SER A 15 -11.38 -18.54 13.40
C SER A 15 -11.93 -18.33 11.98
N PHE A 16 -11.17 -18.77 10.98
CA PHE A 16 -11.59 -18.78 9.58
C PHE A 16 -10.88 -19.90 8.82
N GLN A 17 -11.48 -20.31 7.70
CA GLN A 17 -10.90 -21.33 6.84
C GLN A 17 -10.08 -20.68 5.72
N ALA A 18 -8.84 -21.14 5.56
CA ALA A 18 -7.93 -20.71 4.51
C ALA A 18 -7.48 -21.91 3.67
N ARG A 19 -7.22 -21.72 2.39
CA ARG A 19 -6.66 -22.78 1.53
C ARG A 19 -5.25 -23.14 2.01
N ALA A 20 -4.97 -24.42 2.16
CA ALA A 20 -3.67 -24.94 2.60
C ALA A 20 -2.52 -24.42 1.72
N ALA A 21 -2.75 -24.29 0.40
CA ALA A 21 -1.77 -23.76 -0.54
C ALA A 21 -1.41 -22.28 -0.27
N ASP A 22 -2.40 -21.45 0.06
CA ASP A 22 -2.17 -20.04 0.41
C ASP A 22 -1.42 -19.94 1.74
N VAL A 23 -1.77 -20.78 2.72
CA VAL A 23 -1.07 -20.84 4.00
C VAL A 23 0.40 -21.24 3.82
N LYS A 24 0.69 -22.24 2.97
CA LYS A 24 2.07 -22.68 2.66
C LYS A 24 2.91 -21.56 2.02
N ARG A 25 2.27 -20.67 1.25
CA ARG A 25 2.91 -19.48 0.66
C ARG A 25 3.06 -18.31 1.65
N GLY A 26 2.63 -18.46 2.90
CA GLY A 26 2.64 -17.39 3.91
C GLY A 26 1.43 -16.45 3.88
N TRP A 27 0.42 -16.75 3.06
CA TRP A 27 -0.84 -16.01 2.99
C TRP A 27 -1.85 -16.53 4.05
N GLY A 28 -3.08 -16.01 4.04
CA GLY A 28 -4.13 -16.47 4.96
C GLY A 28 -3.82 -16.20 6.44
N ARG A 29 -3.37 -14.98 6.77
CA ARG A 29 -3.11 -14.52 8.15
C ARG A 29 -4.29 -13.72 8.74
N PHE A 30 -5.20 -13.27 7.89
CA PHE A 30 -6.33 -12.44 8.26
C PHE A 30 -7.60 -13.01 7.66
N CYS A 31 -8.72 -12.92 8.39
CA CYS A 31 -10.02 -13.42 7.94
C CYS A 31 -10.65 -12.56 6.82
N SER A 32 -10.24 -11.31 6.67
CA SER A 32 -10.80 -10.36 5.70
C SER A 32 -9.77 -9.36 5.21
N LYS A 33 -10.03 -8.76 4.03
CA LYS A 33 -9.24 -7.65 3.49
C LYS A 33 -9.21 -6.46 4.46
N SER A 34 -10.33 -6.17 5.11
CA SER A 34 -10.43 -5.12 6.13
C SER A 34 -9.52 -5.36 7.34
N CYS A 35 -9.43 -6.61 7.83
CA CYS A 35 -8.53 -6.92 8.95
C CYS A 35 -7.06 -6.74 8.58
N LYS A 36 -6.69 -7.10 7.34
CA LYS A 36 -5.35 -6.85 6.81
C LYS A 36 -5.07 -5.34 6.68
N ALA A 37 -6.00 -4.59 6.08
CA ALA A 37 -5.86 -3.15 5.85
C ALA A 37 -5.65 -2.38 7.16
N ILE A 38 -6.47 -2.65 8.19
CA ILE A 38 -6.34 -2.01 9.50
C ILE A 38 -4.97 -2.31 10.13
N LYS A 39 -4.52 -3.56 10.09
CA LYS A 39 -3.21 -3.92 10.66
C LYS A 39 -2.05 -3.31 9.86
N GLN A 40 -2.20 -3.17 8.55
CA GLN A 40 -1.24 -2.51 7.68
C GLN A 40 -1.18 -1.01 7.94
N GLU A 41 -2.32 -0.36 8.12
CA GLU A 41 -2.40 1.06 8.41
C GLU A 41 -1.76 1.40 9.75
N GLN A 42 -2.04 0.60 10.79
CA GLN A 42 -1.37 0.74 12.09
C GLN A 42 0.16 0.68 12.02
N ARG A 43 0.72 -0.01 11.01
CA ARG A 43 2.17 -0.16 10.85
C ARG A 43 2.79 0.94 9.99
N THR A 44 2.07 1.42 8.99
CA THR A 44 2.65 2.21 7.89
C THR A 44 2.12 3.63 7.80
N GLY A 45 0.95 3.93 8.39
CA GLY A 45 0.35 5.26 8.38
C GLY A 45 0.10 5.84 6.99
N GLN A 46 0.03 5.01 5.94
CA GLN A 46 0.00 5.48 4.55
C GLN A 46 -1.29 6.23 4.23
N HIS A 47 -2.43 5.73 4.74
CA HIS A 47 -3.68 6.43 4.58
C HIS A 47 -3.68 7.75 5.36
N ARG A 48 -3.14 7.77 6.59
CA ARG A 48 -2.99 9.02 7.35
C ARG A 48 -2.15 10.04 6.57
N ALA A 49 -0.96 9.68 6.12
CA ALA A 49 -0.08 10.56 5.35
C ALA A 49 -0.71 11.03 4.03
N PHE A 50 -1.54 10.20 3.38
CA PHE A 50 -2.30 10.61 2.21
C PHE A 50 -3.35 11.66 2.55
N VAL A 51 -4.13 11.45 3.61
CA VAL A 51 -5.15 12.40 4.08
C VAL A 51 -4.50 13.72 4.49
N ASP A 52 -3.44 13.69 5.27
CA ASP A 52 -2.75 14.91 5.71
C ASP A 52 -2.25 15.74 4.51
N ARG A 53 -1.69 15.08 3.49
CA ARG A 53 -1.29 15.76 2.25
C ARG A 53 -2.48 16.34 1.49
N ARG A 54 -3.58 15.60 1.38
CA ARG A 54 -4.79 16.06 0.70
C ARG A 54 -5.36 17.29 1.40
N ASP A 55 -5.52 17.22 2.72
CA ASP A 55 -6.12 18.28 3.52
C ASP A 55 -5.27 19.56 3.43
N ALA A 56 -3.93 19.45 3.44
CA ALA A 56 -3.05 20.60 3.20
C ALA A 56 -3.33 21.31 1.86
N TYR A 57 -3.62 20.59 0.77
CA TYR A 57 -3.99 21.22 -0.51
C TYR A 57 -5.37 21.89 -0.44
N GLU A 58 -6.34 21.27 0.23
CA GLU A 58 -7.70 21.81 0.39
C GLU A 58 -7.69 23.09 1.23
N ASP A 59 -6.88 23.13 2.29
CA ASP A 59 -6.72 24.29 3.19
C ASP A 59 -5.77 25.37 2.64
N GLY A 60 -5.09 25.11 1.52
CA GLY A 60 -4.15 26.05 0.89
C GLY A 60 -2.77 26.15 1.54
N GLU A 61 -2.44 25.24 2.46
CA GLU A 61 -1.13 25.11 3.11
C GLU A 61 -0.21 24.06 2.42
N GLY A 62 -0.71 23.40 1.38
CA GLY A 62 0.03 22.41 0.61
C GLY A 62 1.13 23.05 -0.25
N PRO A 63 2.18 22.30 -0.62
CA PRO A 63 3.20 22.79 -1.55
C PRO A 63 2.53 23.10 -2.90
N THR A 64 2.39 24.39 -3.21
CA THR A 64 1.74 24.90 -4.43
C THR A 64 2.66 24.90 -5.65
N GLU A 65 3.97 24.71 -5.44
CA GLU A 65 4.98 24.79 -6.48
C GLU A 65 5.76 23.47 -6.60
N PHE A 66 5.92 23.03 -7.85
CA PHE A 66 6.82 21.96 -8.25
C PHE A 66 8.27 22.45 -8.07
N SER A 67 8.79 22.38 -6.85
CA SER A 67 10.04 23.04 -6.45
C SER A 67 11.30 22.49 -7.14
N ASP A 68 11.22 21.31 -7.73
CA ASP A 68 12.33 20.60 -8.38
C ASP A 68 12.23 20.56 -9.92
N ALA A 69 11.50 21.50 -10.53
CA ALA A 69 11.39 21.59 -11.98
C ALA A 69 12.74 21.72 -12.71
N HIS A 70 13.71 22.36 -12.06
CA HIS A 70 15.05 22.61 -12.61
C HIS A 70 15.98 21.38 -12.59
N LEU A 71 15.60 20.28 -11.91
CA LEU A 71 16.36 19.03 -11.92
C LEU A 71 16.11 18.17 -13.17
N PHE A 72 15.07 18.49 -13.93
CA PHE A 72 14.84 17.90 -15.25
C PHE A 72 15.46 18.83 -16.29
N SER A 73 16.78 18.73 -16.50
CA SER A 73 17.38 19.35 -17.68
C SER A 73 16.88 18.58 -18.92
N ASN A 74 16.36 19.29 -19.92
CA ASN A 74 15.98 18.71 -21.21
C ASN A 74 17.20 18.23 -22.04
N GLU A 75 18.41 18.32 -21.49
CA GLU A 75 19.67 18.07 -22.21
C GLU A 75 20.05 16.57 -22.26
N GLU A 76 19.50 15.71 -21.38
CA GLU A 76 19.89 14.29 -21.28
C GLU A 76 18.80 13.27 -21.66
N HIS A 77 17.70 13.68 -22.32
CA HIS A 77 16.71 12.75 -22.86
C HIS A 77 16.59 12.82 -24.38
N ASP A 78 17.73 12.77 -25.07
CA ASP A 78 17.74 12.53 -26.52
C ASP A 78 17.65 11.02 -26.79
N CYS A 79 16.40 10.54 -26.91
CA CYS A 79 16.06 9.13 -27.17
C CYS A 79 16.56 8.64 -28.55
N ASN A 80 17.23 9.49 -29.35
CA ASN A 80 17.71 9.20 -30.70
C ASN A 80 19.24 9.29 -30.83
N LYS A 81 20.01 9.13 -29.74
CA LYS A 81 21.49 9.20 -29.81
C LYS A 81 22.17 7.99 -30.47
N ASP A 82 21.42 6.93 -30.81
CA ASP A 82 21.98 5.67 -31.35
C ASP A 82 21.58 5.37 -32.80
N LEU A 83 21.47 6.38 -33.69
CA LEU A 83 21.29 6.16 -35.14
C LEU A 83 22.43 6.71 -35.98
#